data_AF-A0A7S0L8U5-F1
#
_entry.id   AF-A0A7S0L8U5-F1
#
_cell.length_a   1.000
_cell.length_b   1.000
_cell.length_c   1.000
_cell.angle_alpha   90.00
_cell.angle_beta   90.00
_cell.angle_gamma   90.00
#
_symmetry.space_group_name_H-M   'P 1'
#
loop_
_entity.id
_entity.type
_entity.pdbx_description
1 polymer ?
#
loop_
_entity_poly.entity_id
_entity_poly.type
_entity_poly.pdbx_seq_one_letter_code
_entity_poly.pdbx_strand_id
1 'polypeptide(L)'
;MWQQPEPQPEPRAMPDRLMVEDAVAAEIQYADPSQKLSPAAFQDMLDGVARRVLDCMSDEGRTELNEEDRGFILRRVRKMVSDEIASQLRGRPSLRFVRFDRVLCNIGGKRKWAPGTVQSLNEEDPSDPTGQNVLPYVVKIDPPNGRLISVPCDEESHVRAEVCFGTRSNSLRFTLCCLPLRPDKARRFREGERVACAIEGADERSTIWAAGTVIDVDRCLESDASALIPERDWTGEGCKAPYRVQLDAGCKVLVHRDEHWLIRDLRFQPDGSRQVAGGRRCLARLKRRALADGQWEVVDHTTRKARACAPPESDDDEETD
;
A
#
# COMPACT_ATOMS: atom_id res chain seq x y z
N MET A 1 33.46 -46.47 17.80
CA MET A 1 32.44 -46.79 16.78
C MET A 1 32.28 -45.51 15.97
N TRP A 2 32.94 -45.41 14.82
CA TRP A 2 32.92 -44.20 13.98
C TRP A 2 31.58 -44.17 13.24
N GLN A 3 30.72 -43.19 13.54
CA GLN A 3 29.50 -42.97 12.76
C GLN A 3 29.92 -42.58 11.35
N GLN A 4 29.47 -43.34 10.35
CA GLN A 4 29.65 -42.94 8.96
C GLN A 4 28.89 -41.63 8.74
N PRO A 5 29.49 -40.63 8.07
CA PRO A 5 28.79 -39.39 7.74
C PRO A 5 27.57 -39.73 6.89
N GLU A 6 26.41 -39.16 7.25
CA GLU A 6 25.20 -39.30 6.46
C GLU A 6 25.49 -38.85 5.02
N PRO A 7 25.06 -39.61 4.00
CA PRO A 7 25.24 -39.22 2.61
C PRO A 7 24.58 -37.85 2.40
N GLN A 8 25.34 -36.90 1.85
CA GLN A 8 24.77 -35.60 1.54
C GLN A 8 23.65 -35.78 0.52
N PRO A 9 22.48 -35.13 0.72
CA PRO A 9 21.38 -35.22 -0.22
C PRO A 9 21.86 -34.73 -1.59
N GLU A 10 21.63 -35.54 -2.62
CA GLU A 10 21.96 -35.15 -3.99
C GLU A 10 21.27 -33.82 -4.34
N PRO A 11 21.95 -32.90 -5.05
CA PRO A 11 21.37 -31.63 -5.42
C PRO A 11 20.11 -31.86 -6.25
N ARG A 12 18.98 -31.33 -5.78
CA ARG A 12 17.72 -31.40 -6.53
C ARG A 12 17.90 -30.69 -7.87
N ALA A 13 17.58 -31.38 -8.95
CA ALA A 13 17.55 -30.77 -10.27
C ALA A 13 16.52 -29.63 -10.26
N MET A 14 16.94 -28.43 -10.66
CA MET A 14 16.02 -27.28 -10.75
C MET A 14 15.33 -27.27 -12.11
N PRO A 15 14.02 -26.94 -12.16
CA PRO A 15 13.30 -26.81 -13.42
C PRO A 15 13.88 -25.68 -14.28
N ASP A 16 13.86 -25.88 -15.61
CA ASP A 16 14.32 -24.88 -16.57
C ASP A 16 13.30 -23.73 -16.64
N ARG A 17 13.65 -22.60 -16.02
CA ARG A 17 12.85 -21.39 -16.00
C ARG A 17 12.53 -20.87 -17.40
N LEU A 18 13.48 -20.93 -18.33
CA LEU A 18 13.31 -20.39 -19.67
C LEU A 18 12.25 -21.19 -20.44
N MET A 19 12.24 -22.51 -20.29
CA MET A 19 11.21 -23.38 -20.88
C MET A 19 9.80 -23.01 -20.40
N VAL A 20 9.62 -22.71 -19.10
CA VAL A 20 8.32 -22.32 -18.54
C VAL A 20 7.90 -20.95 -19.05
N GLU A 21 8.80 -19.97 -19.03
CA GLU A 21 8.54 -18.62 -19.53
C GLU A 21 8.19 -18.63 -21.01
N ASP A 22 8.92 -19.36 -21.86
CA ASP A 22 8.64 -19.49 -23.29
C ASP A 22 7.26 -20.10 -23.55
N ALA A 23 6.87 -21.14 -22.80
CA ALA A 23 5.56 -21.77 -22.93
C ALA A 23 4.41 -20.81 -22.56
N VAL A 24 4.59 -20.03 -21.49
CA VAL A 24 3.61 -19.01 -21.06
C VAL A 24 3.55 -17.87 -22.08
N ALA A 25 4.69 -17.35 -22.52
CA ALA A 25 4.78 -16.28 -23.50
C ALA A 25 4.13 -16.66 -24.84
N ALA A 26 4.37 -17.88 -25.33
CA ALA A 26 3.75 -18.40 -26.55
C ALA A 26 2.22 -18.45 -26.44
N GLU A 27 1.68 -18.86 -25.29
CA GLU A 27 0.23 -18.88 -25.09
C GLU A 27 -0.36 -17.48 -24.95
N ILE A 28 0.37 -16.52 -24.33
CA ILE A 28 -0.09 -15.13 -24.26
C ILE A 28 -0.19 -14.56 -25.67
N GLN A 29 0.83 -14.76 -26.51
CA GLN A 29 0.84 -14.31 -27.91
C GLN A 29 -0.27 -14.98 -28.73
N TYR A 30 -0.55 -16.26 -28.49
CA TYR A 30 -1.66 -16.96 -29.13
C TYR A 30 -3.03 -16.39 -28.72
N ALA A 31 -3.20 -16.05 -27.44
CA ALA A 31 -4.43 -15.49 -26.90
C ALA A 31 -4.65 -14.00 -27.24
N ASP A 32 -3.57 -13.24 -27.48
CA ASP A 32 -3.60 -11.85 -27.93
C ASP A 32 -2.86 -11.66 -29.28
N PRO A 33 -3.40 -12.19 -30.39
CA PRO A 33 -2.75 -12.08 -31.69
C PRO A 33 -2.67 -10.64 -32.20
N SER A 34 -3.47 -9.73 -31.61
CA SER A 34 -3.51 -8.32 -31.95
C SER A 34 -2.60 -7.43 -31.11
N GLN A 35 -1.87 -7.99 -30.13
CA GLN A 35 -1.00 -7.25 -29.20
C GLN A 35 -1.72 -6.08 -28.54
N LYS A 36 -2.95 -6.30 -28.07
CA LYS A 36 -3.73 -5.31 -27.31
C LYS A 36 -3.22 -5.14 -25.88
N LEU A 37 -2.58 -6.16 -25.31
CA LEU A 37 -1.98 -6.06 -23.99
C LEU A 37 -0.89 -4.99 -23.96
N SER A 38 -0.86 -4.21 -22.88
CA SER A 38 0.28 -3.34 -22.63
C SER A 38 1.52 -4.19 -22.29
N PRO A 39 2.74 -3.71 -22.56
CA PRO A 39 3.96 -4.44 -22.20
C PRO A 39 4.04 -4.82 -20.71
N ALA A 40 3.55 -3.93 -19.84
CA ALA A 40 3.48 -4.19 -18.40
C ALA A 40 2.50 -5.33 -18.07
N ALA A 41 1.30 -5.31 -18.66
CA ALA A 41 0.32 -6.38 -18.46
C ALA A 41 0.85 -7.72 -18.98
N PHE A 42 1.56 -7.73 -20.11
CA PHE A 42 2.20 -8.94 -20.63
C PHE A 42 3.20 -9.52 -19.63
N GLN A 43 4.11 -8.70 -19.10
CA GLN A 43 5.14 -9.14 -18.16
C GLN A 43 4.53 -9.62 -16.83
N ASP A 44 3.54 -8.90 -16.29
CA ASP A 44 2.85 -9.29 -15.06
C ASP A 44 2.18 -10.67 -15.19
N MET A 45 1.55 -10.95 -16.34
CA MET A 45 0.95 -12.25 -16.61
C MET A 45 2.00 -13.36 -16.74
N LEU A 46 3.09 -13.07 -17.46
CA LEU A 46 4.21 -13.99 -17.64
C LEU A 46 4.79 -14.41 -16.29
N ASP A 47 5.20 -13.44 -15.48
CA ASP A 47 5.81 -13.67 -14.17
C ASP A 47 4.86 -14.38 -13.20
N GLY A 48 3.58 -13.98 -13.20
CA GLY A 48 2.58 -14.54 -12.31
C GLY A 48 2.27 -16.01 -12.60
N VAL A 49 2.14 -16.39 -13.88
CA VAL A 49 1.85 -17.76 -14.29
C VAL A 49 3.10 -18.63 -14.20
N ALA A 50 4.25 -18.15 -14.68
CA ALA A 50 5.51 -18.90 -14.66
C ALA A 50 5.92 -19.26 -13.23
N ARG A 51 5.84 -18.31 -12.29
CA ARG A 51 6.14 -18.56 -10.87
C ARG A 51 5.30 -19.71 -10.29
N ARG A 52 3.98 -19.69 -10.51
CA ARG A 52 3.09 -20.74 -10.01
C ARG A 52 3.42 -22.13 -10.56
N VAL A 53 3.77 -22.21 -11.84
CA VAL A 53 4.16 -23.49 -12.48
C VAL A 53 5.50 -23.96 -11.93
N LEU A 54 6.49 -23.06 -11.80
CA LEU A 54 7.80 -23.38 -11.24
C LEU A 54 7.74 -23.84 -9.79
N ASP A 55 6.89 -23.22 -8.96
CA ASP A 55 6.67 -23.64 -7.57
C ASP A 55 6.14 -25.09 -7.53
N CYS A 56 5.13 -25.41 -8.33
CA CYS A 56 4.55 -26.76 -8.43
C CYS A 56 5.56 -27.80 -8.96
N MET A 57 6.32 -27.46 -10.01
CA MET A 57 7.37 -28.33 -10.55
C MET A 57 8.48 -28.60 -9.51
N SER A 58 8.87 -27.57 -8.74
CA SER A 58 9.90 -27.67 -7.71
C SER A 58 9.44 -28.55 -6.53
N ASP A 59 8.18 -28.43 -6.12
CA ASP A 59 7.58 -29.25 -5.07
C ASP A 59 7.53 -30.74 -5.47
N GLU A 60 7.32 -31.01 -6.76
CA GLU A 60 7.26 -32.37 -7.32
C GLU A 60 8.61 -32.91 -7.81
N GLY A 61 9.68 -32.10 -7.77
CA GLY A 61 11.01 -32.46 -8.25
C GLY A 61 11.07 -32.73 -9.76
N ARG A 62 10.20 -32.09 -10.55
CA ARG A 62 10.14 -32.23 -12.01
C ARG A 62 10.98 -31.18 -12.70
N THR A 63 11.62 -31.56 -13.80
CA THR A 63 12.43 -30.66 -14.64
C THR A 63 11.75 -30.29 -15.96
N GLU A 64 10.67 -30.97 -16.33
CA GLU A 64 9.97 -30.82 -17.61
C GLU A 64 8.47 -30.54 -17.41
N LEU A 65 7.88 -29.77 -18.33
CA LEU A 65 6.44 -29.48 -18.37
C LEU A 65 5.67 -30.70 -18.87
N ASN A 66 4.72 -31.17 -18.06
CA ASN A 66 3.79 -32.23 -18.46
C ASN A 66 2.52 -31.66 -19.11
N GLU A 67 1.58 -32.53 -19.45
CA GLU A 67 0.31 -32.13 -20.08
C GLU A 67 -0.60 -31.34 -19.12
N GLU A 68 -0.54 -31.61 -17.82
CA GLU A 68 -1.32 -30.89 -16.81
C GLU A 68 -0.86 -29.45 -16.65
N ASP A 69 0.46 -29.21 -16.61
CA ASP A 69 1.05 -27.87 -16.57
C ASP A 69 0.66 -27.06 -17.81
N ARG A 70 0.78 -27.68 -19.00
CA ARG A 70 0.39 -27.05 -20.27
C ARG A 70 -1.10 -26.71 -20.29
N GLY A 71 -1.94 -27.63 -19.80
CA GLY A 71 -3.37 -27.40 -19.64
C GLY A 71 -3.70 -26.28 -18.65
N PHE A 72 -2.92 -26.15 -17.57
CA PHE A 72 -3.03 -25.05 -16.61
C PHE A 72 -2.65 -23.71 -17.25
N ILE A 73 -1.47 -23.64 -17.90
CA ILE A 73 -0.97 -22.45 -18.61
C ILE A 73 -2.04 -21.98 -19.61
N LEU A 74 -2.51 -22.89 -20.47
CA LEU A 74 -3.55 -22.65 -21.46
C LEU A 74 -4.80 -21.98 -20.88
N ARG A 75 -5.39 -22.61 -19.84
CA ARG A 75 -6.64 -22.12 -19.24
C ARG A 75 -6.42 -20.79 -18.52
N ARG A 76 -5.32 -20.65 -17.77
CA ARG A 76 -5.06 -19.48 -16.95
C ARG A 76 -4.69 -18.27 -17.80
N VAL A 77 -3.80 -18.43 -18.77
CA VAL A 77 -3.39 -17.36 -19.69
C VAL A 77 -4.58 -16.85 -20.48
N ARG A 78 -5.36 -17.73 -21.13
CA ARG A 78 -6.53 -17.30 -21.91
C ARG A 78 -7.54 -16.51 -21.09
N LYS A 79 -7.80 -16.94 -19.84
CA LYS A 79 -8.66 -16.19 -18.91
C LYS A 79 -8.07 -14.81 -18.63
N MET A 80 -6.80 -14.73 -18.24
CA MET A 80 -6.12 -13.48 -17.89
C MET A 80 -6.06 -12.49 -19.07
N VAL A 81 -5.73 -12.96 -20.27
CA VAL A 81 -5.70 -12.15 -21.49
C VAL A 81 -7.09 -11.64 -21.85
N SER A 82 -8.11 -12.51 -21.84
CA SER A 82 -9.48 -12.11 -22.13
C SER A 82 -10.00 -11.08 -21.12
N ASP A 83 -9.72 -11.28 -19.83
CA ASP A 83 -10.14 -10.38 -18.75
C ASP A 83 -9.46 -9.02 -18.87
N GLU A 84 -8.19 -8.97 -19.25
CA GLU A 84 -7.43 -7.73 -19.42
C GLU A 84 -7.84 -6.96 -20.68
N ILE A 85 -8.02 -7.63 -21.81
CA ILE A 85 -8.55 -6.98 -23.01
C ILE A 85 -9.96 -6.46 -22.74
N ALA A 86 -10.80 -7.23 -22.03
CA ALA A 86 -12.12 -6.78 -21.62
C ALA A 86 -12.04 -5.62 -20.61
N SER A 87 -11.05 -5.60 -19.70
CA SER A 87 -10.82 -4.52 -18.75
C SER A 87 -10.50 -3.21 -19.48
N GLN A 88 -9.61 -3.27 -20.47
CA GLN A 88 -9.20 -2.13 -21.29
C GLN A 88 -10.36 -1.62 -22.14
N LEU A 89 -11.12 -2.52 -22.78
CA LEU A 89 -12.28 -2.15 -23.59
C LEU A 89 -13.42 -1.55 -22.76
N ARG A 90 -13.62 -2.02 -21.53
CA ARG A 90 -14.60 -1.45 -20.60
C ARG A 90 -14.11 -0.18 -19.91
N GLY A 91 -12.84 0.19 -20.12
CA GLY A 91 -12.20 1.28 -19.39
C GLY A 91 -12.29 1.07 -17.89
N ARG A 92 -11.97 -0.14 -17.40
CA ARG A 92 -11.95 -0.41 -15.95
C ARG A 92 -11.10 0.68 -15.30
N PRO A 93 -11.67 1.49 -14.41
CA PRO A 93 -10.94 2.58 -13.81
C PRO A 93 -9.76 1.97 -13.06
N SER A 94 -8.56 2.48 -13.33
CA SER A 94 -7.36 2.14 -12.57
C SER A 94 -7.68 2.26 -11.07
N LEU A 95 -7.32 1.21 -10.32
CA LEU A 95 -7.47 1.15 -8.87
C LEU A 95 -6.75 2.34 -8.23
N ARG A 96 -7.39 3.01 -7.28
CA ARG A 96 -6.86 4.20 -6.60
C ARG A 96 -5.72 3.89 -5.61
N PHE A 97 -5.57 2.62 -5.22
CA PHE A 97 -4.59 2.18 -4.23
C PHE A 97 -3.76 1.03 -4.79
N VAL A 98 -2.48 0.99 -4.39
CA VAL A 98 -1.57 -0.11 -4.70
C VAL A 98 -1.27 -0.94 -3.44
N ARG A 99 -0.56 -2.06 -3.60
CA ARG A 99 -0.10 -2.86 -2.45
C ARG A 99 0.72 -1.98 -1.50
N PHE A 100 0.57 -2.27 -0.21
CA PHE A 100 1.17 -1.54 0.92
C PHE A 100 0.73 -0.09 1.13
N ASP A 101 -0.20 0.43 0.32
CA ASP A 101 -0.82 1.72 0.61
C ASP A 101 -1.57 1.70 1.94
N ARG A 102 -1.50 2.84 2.63
CA ARG A 102 -2.26 3.13 3.85
C ARG A 102 -3.64 3.67 3.51
N VAL A 103 -4.66 2.96 3.99
CA VAL A 103 -6.06 3.25 3.67
C VAL A 103 -6.92 3.25 4.93
N LEU A 104 -8.07 3.92 4.85
CA LEU A 104 -9.21 3.71 5.72
C LEU A 104 -10.22 2.84 5.00
N CYS A 105 -10.70 1.81 5.67
CA CYS A 105 -11.72 0.94 5.12
C CYS A 105 -12.99 0.98 5.95
N ASN A 106 -14.12 0.95 5.26
CA ASN A 106 -15.41 0.78 5.87
C ASN A 106 -15.59 -0.68 6.27
N ILE A 107 -15.59 -0.96 7.57
CA ILE A 107 -15.67 -2.34 8.10
C ILE A 107 -17.08 -2.72 8.54
N GLY A 108 -18.06 -1.84 8.30
CA GLY A 108 -19.45 -2.00 8.70
C GLY A 108 -19.67 -1.99 10.22
N GLY A 109 -20.89 -2.32 10.64
CA GLY A 109 -21.26 -2.39 12.07
C GLY A 109 -21.16 -1.07 12.82
N LYS A 110 -20.88 -1.14 14.13
CA LYS A 110 -20.80 0.04 15.03
C LYS A 110 -19.55 0.90 14.75
N ARG A 111 -18.43 0.27 14.41
CA ARG A 111 -17.18 0.97 14.04
C ARG A 111 -17.11 1.09 12.52
N LYS A 112 -17.71 2.13 11.95
CA LYS A 112 -17.82 2.25 10.49
C LYS A 112 -16.48 2.22 9.78
N TRP A 113 -15.44 2.89 10.29
CA TRP A 113 -14.15 3.01 9.60
C TRP A 113 -12.99 2.53 10.46
N ALA A 114 -12.00 1.88 9.84
CA ALA A 114 -10.76 1.49 10.48
C ALA A 114 -9.56 1.65 9.52
N PRO A 115 -8.39 2.09 10.04
CA PRO A 115 -7.17 2.16 9.25
C PRO A 115 -6.58 0.77 9.00
N GLY A 116 -5.91 0.62 7.85
CA GLY A 116 -5.23 -0.61 7.47
C GLY A 116 -4.26 -0.42 6.31
N THR A 117 -3.67 -1.53 5.88
CA THR A 117 -2.70 -1.60 4.79
C THR A 117 -3.19 -2.57 3.71
N VAL A 118 -3.21 -2.12 2.45
CA VAL A 118 -3.54 -2.98 1.30
C VAL A 118 -2.52 -4.11 1.19
N GLN A 119 -2.97 -5.36 1.22
CA GLN A 119 -2.12 -6.56 1.10
C GLN A 119 -2.11 -7.12 -0.31
N SER A 120 -3.29 -7.17 -0.93
CA SER A 120 -3.50 -7.69 -2.29
C SER A 120 -4.48 -6.83 -3.07
N LEU A 121 -4.37 -6.90 -4.40
CA LEU A 121 -5.26 -6.26 -5.36
C LEU A 121 -5.93 -7.34 -6.20
N ASN A 122 -7.15 -7.07 -6.67
CA ASN A 122 -7.86 -7.93 -7.62
C ASN A 122 -7.92 -9.43 -7.20
N GLU A 123 -8.24 -9.70 -5.94
CA GLU A 123 -8.37 -11.07 -5.43
C GLU A 123 -9.71 -11.68 -5.87
N GLU A 124 -9.73 -12.97 -6.17
CA GLU A 124 -10.98 -13.69 -6.48
C GLU A 124 -11.87 -13.72 -5.22
N ASP A 125 -13.16 -13.41 -5.36
CA ASP A 125 -14.09 -13.45 -4.22
C ASP A 125 -14.35 -14.91 -3.80
N PRO A 126 -13.92 -15.35 -2.59
CA PRO A 126 -14.13 -16.73 -2.15
C PRO A 126 -15.62 -17.08 -1.96
N SER A 127 -16.49 -16.07 -1.87
CA SER A 127 -17.95 -16.26 -1.75
C SER A 127 -18.63 -16.39 -3.11
N ASP A 128 -17.94 -16.06 -4.20
CA ASP A 128 -18.43 -16.21 -5.57
C ASP A 128 -17.83 -17.48 -6.20
N PRO A 129 -18.58 -18.61 -6.22
CA PRO A 129 -18.08 -19.86 -6.79
C PRO A 129 -17.83 -19.78 -8.31
N THR A 130 -18.32 -18.74 -8.99
CA THR A 130 -18.08 -18.54 -10.42
C THR A 130 -16.72 -17.92 -10.71
N GLY A 131 -16.06 -17.32 -9.71
CA GLY A 131 -14.79 -16.59 -9.87
C GLY A 131 -14.89 -15.43 -10.87
N GLN A 132 -16.08 -14.86 -11.06
CA GLN A 132 -16.34 -13.70 -11.91
C GLN A 132 -16.17 -12.40 -11.13
N ASN A 133 -16.49 -12.43 -9.84
CA ASN A 133 -16.31 -11.30 -8.94
C ASN A 133 -14.86 -11.25 -8.46
N VAL A 134 -14.28 -10.07 -8.65
CA VAL A 134 -12.93 -9.76 -8.25
C VAL A 134 -13.00 -8.61 -7.25
N LEU A 135 -12.46 -8.86 -6.06
CA LEU A 135 -12.39 -7.90 -4.98
C LEU A 135 -11.22 -6.95 -5.26
N PRO A 136 -11.46 -5.62 -5.36
CA PRO A 136 -10.38 -4.68 -5.69
C PRO A 136 -9.25 -4.69 -4.67
N TYR A 137 -9.56 -4.86 -3.38
CA TYR A 137 -8.56 -4.81 -2.32
C TYR A 137 -8.82 -5.86 -1.23
N VAL A 138 -7.74 -6.47 -0.76
CA VAL A 138 -7.69 -7.14 0.54
C VAL A 138 -6.82 -6.30 1.47
N VAL A 139 -7.38 -5.89 2.61
CA VAL A 139 -6.74 -4.92 3.53
C VAL A 139 -6.55 -5.55 4.90
N LYS A 140 -5.34 -5.45 5.44
CA LYS A 140 -5.02 -5.81 6.82
C LYS A 140 -5.33 -4.63 7.73
N ILE A 141 -6.35 -4.77 8.57
CA ILE A 141 -6.73 -3.75 9.55
C ILE A 141 -5.69 -3.68 10.67
N ASP A 142 -5.38 -2.47 11.11
CA ASP A 142 -4.44 -2.24 12.20
C ASP A 142 -4.86 -2.95 13.51
N PRO A 143 -3.90 -3.20 14.42
CA PRO A 143 -4.20 -3.58 15.78
C PRO A 143 -5.20 -2.60 16.45
N PRO A 144 -6.09 -3.09 17.33
CA PRO A 144 -6.10 -4.45 17.88
C PRO A 144 -6.84 -5.47 17.00
N ASN A 145 -7.51 -5.04 15.92
CA ASN A 145 -8.32 -5.95 15.11
C ASN A 145 -7.44 -6.92 14.33
N GLY A 146 -6.36 -6.43 13.69
CA GLY A 146 -5.32 -7.25 13.04
C GLY A 146 -5.77 -8.13 11.87
N ARG A 147 -7.06 -8.18 11.56
CA ARG A 147 -7.69 -9.09 10.59
C ARG A 147 -7.57 -8.56 9.16
N LEU A 148 -7.57 -9.49 8.21
CA LEU A 148 -7.80 -9.18 6.80
C LEU A 148 -9.30 -8.94 6.56
N ILE A 149 -9.60 -7.97 5.71
CA ILE A 149 -10.94 -7.73 5.19
C ILE A 149 -10.87 -7.59 3.68
N SER A 150 -11.98 -7.92 3.02
CA SER A 150 -12.18 -7.65 1.60
C SER A 150 -12.93 -6.35 1.41
N VAL A 151 -12.48 -5.50 0.49
CA VAL A 151 -13.19 -4.28 0.09
C VAL A 151 -14.01 -4.63 -1.16
N PRO A 152 -15.34 -4.47 -1.16
CA PRO A 152 -16.19 -4.96 -2.24
C PRO A 152 -16.12 -4.12 -3.52
N CYS A 153 -15.81 -2.83 -3.42
CA CYS A 153 -15.66 -1.93 -4.57
C CYS A 153 -14.69 -0.77 -4.26
N ASP A 154 -14.07 -0.20 -5.29
CA ASP A 154 -13.14 0.92 -5.17
C ASP A 154 -13.85 2.28 -5.15
N GLU A 155 -14.63 2.52 -4.10
CA GLU A 155 -15.39 3.76 -3.90
C GLU A 155 -15.03 4.43 -2.58
N GLU A 156 -15.17 5.76 -2.50
CA GLU A 156 -14.94 6.51 -1.24
C GLU A 156 -15.82 6.06 -0.07
N SER A 157 -16.97 5.46 -0.38
CA SER A 157 -17.90 4.88 0.59
C SER A 157 -17.35 3.62 1.29
N HIS A 158 -16.34 2.97 0.69
CA HIS A 158 -15.76 1.70 1.13
C HIS A 158 -14.28 1.80 1.48
N VAL A 159 -13.51 2.60 0.75
CA VAL A 159 -12.07 2.75 0.94
C VAL A 159 -11.59 4.14 0.57
N ARG A 160 -10.73 4.72 1.40
CA ARG A 160 -10.15 6.06 1.23
C ARG A 160 -8.67 6.06 1.62
N ALA A 161 -7.90 7.03 1.14
CA ALA A 161 -6.51 7.18 1.57
C ALA A 161 -6.44 7.54 3.06
N GLU A 162 -5.48 6.98 3.79
CA GLU A 162 -5.17 7.47 5.14
C GLU A 162 -4.34 8.76 5.05
N VAL A 163 -4.93 9.86 5.52
CA VAL A 163 -4.37 11.22 5.50
C VAL A 163 -4.78 11.97 6.78
N CYS A 164 -4.27 13.18 6.98
CA CYS A 164 -4.72 14.09 8.03
C CYS A 164 -6.06 14.71 7.61
N PHE A 165 -7.05 14.66 8.51
CA PHE A 165 -8.42 15.06 8.23
C PHE A 165 -8.73 16.40 8.91
N GLY A 166 -9.52 17.27 8.28
CA GLY A 166 -9.93 18.57 8.87
C GLY A 166 -10.54 19.56 7.89
N THR A 167 -10.41 19.29 6.59
CA THR A 167 -10.83 20.19 5.51
C THR A 167 -12.30 20.05 5.11
N ARG A 168 -12.98 18.96 5.50
CA ARG A 168 -14.37 18.64 5.09
C ARG A 168 -15.28 18.50 6.31
N SER A 169 -16.59 18.70 6.13
CA SER A 169 -17.59 18.65 7.22
C SER A 169 -17.63 17.31 7.99
N ASN A 170 -17.26 16.19 7.35
CA ASN A 170 -17.22 14.86 7.97
C ASN A 170 -15.82 14.39 8.36
N SER A 171 -14.80 15.23 8.20
CA SER A 171 -13.39 14.84 8.36
C SER A 171 -13.07 14.42 9.80
N LEU A 172 -13.69 15.09 10.79
CA LEU A 172 -13.48 14.78 12.20
C LEU A 172 -13.87 13.34 12.54
N ARG A 173 -14.96 12.83 11.96
CA ARG A 173 -15.39 11.44 12.17
C ARG A 173 -14.29 10.45 11.76
N PHE A 174 -13.61 10.70 10.64
CA PHE A 174 -12.50 9.86 10.21
C PHE A 174 -11.30 9.96 11.16
N THR A 175 -10.92 11.17 11.62
CA THR A 175 -9.90 11.35 12.66
C THR A 175 -10.20 10.46 13.87
N LEU A 176 -11.43 10.52 14.39
CA LEU A 176 -11.87 9.79 15.58
C LEU A 176 -11.82 8.27 15.39
N CYS A 177 -12.14 7.77 14.20
CA CYS A 177 -12.02 6.35 13.86
C CYS A 177 -10.57 5.85 13.83
N CYS A 178 -9.61 6.75 13.62
CA CYS A 178 -8.19 6.41 13.43
C CYS A 178 -7.31 6.69 14.63
N LEU A 179 -7.83 7.37 15.66
CA LEU A 179 -7.10 7.64 16.89
C LEU A 179 -6.61 6.34 17.53
N PRO A 180 -5.33 6.27 17.95
CA PRO A 180 -4.79 5.10 18.63
C PRO A 180 -5.52 4.89 19.96
N LEU A 181 -5.70 3.63 20.35
CA LEU A 181 -6.29 3.30 21.66
C LEU A 181 -5.36 3.66 22.83
N ARG A 182 -4.04 3.72 22.58
CA ARG A 182 -3.01 4.04 23.57
C ARG A 182 -1.99 5.00 22.97
N PRO A 183 -2.02 6.29 23.33
CA PRO A 183 -1.06 7.27 22.82
C PRO A 183 0.22 7.27 23.66
N ASP A 184 1.04 6.21 23.56
CA ASP A 184 2.20 6.06 24.45
C ASP A 184 3.51 6.64 23.89
N LYS A 185 3.46 7.47 22.84
CA LYS A 185 4.66 8.00 22.19
C LYS A 185 4.85 9.49 22.49
N ALA A 186 6.07 9.84 22.91
CA ALA A 186 6.52 11.23 22.95
C ALA A 186 6.36 11.88 21.57
N ARG A 187 5.85 13.12 21.56
CA ARG A 187 5.54 13.86 20.34
C ARG A 187 6.81 14.33 19.65
N ARG A 188 6.94 14.02 18.36
CA ARG A 188 8.04 14.45 17.50
C ARG A 188 8.06 15.95 17.24
N PHE A 189 6.90 16.60 17.26
CA PHE A 189 6.76 18.02 16.93
C PHE A 189 6.24 18.84 18.11
N ARG A 190 6.60 20.13 18.14
CA ARG A 190 6.13 21.12 19.13
C ARG A 190 5.26 22.18 18.47
N GLU A 191 4.46 22.88 19.27
CA GLU A 191 3.72 24.06 18.83
C GLU A 191 4.68 25.10 18.21
N GLY A 192 4.25 25.73 17.13
CA GLY A 192 5.04 26.67 16.34
C GLY A 192 5.97 26.02 15.30
N GLU A 193 6.19 24.71 15.33
CA GLU A 193 7.04 24.05 14.33
C GLU A 193 6.37 23.93 12.95
N ARG A 194 7.22 24.03 11.92
CA ARG A 194 6.83 23.91 10.51
C ARG A 194 6.85 22.47 10.06
N VAL A 195 5.74 22.02 9.49
CA VAL A 195 5.51 20.62 9.11
C VAL A 195 4.88 20.53 7.73
N ALA A 196 5.01 19.36 7.12
CA ALA A 196 4.22 18.94 5.97
C ALA A 196 3.24 17.84 6.40
N CYS A 197 1.95 18.05 6.15
CA CYS A 197 0.89 17.11 6.46
C CYS A 197 0.36 16.44 5.18
N ALA A 198 0.16 15.13 5.23
CA ALA A 198 -0.53 14.42 4.16
C ALA A 198 -2.02 14.80 4.21
N ILE A 199 -2.56 15.32 3.11
CA ILE A 199 -3.99 15.65 2.98
C ILE A 199 -4.55 15.12 1.65
N GLU A 200 -5.87 15.16 1.51
CA GLU A 200 -6.55 14.88 0.24
C GLU A 200 -6.19 15.96 -0.79
N GLY A 201 -5.95 15.55 -2.03
CA GLY A 201 -5.71 16.46 -3.15
C GLY A 201 -7.00 17.13 -3.65
N ALA A 202 -6.87 17.87 -4.75
CA ALA A 202 -8.02 18.46 -5.42
C ALA A 202 -8.91 17.40 -6.10
N ASP A 203 -8.29 16.33 -6.59
CA ASP A 203 -8.99 15.12 -7.01
C ASP A 203 -9.06 14.13 -5.84
N GLU A 204 -10.12 13.33 -5.77
CA GLU A 204 -10.35 12.35 -4.69
C GLU A 204 -9.36 11.17 -4.73
N ARG A 205 -8.48 11.12 -5.73
CA ARG A 205 -7.54 10.02 -5.97
C ARG A 205 -6.14 10.34 -5.47
N SER A 206 -5.74 11.59 -5.56
CA SER A 206 -4.44 12.08 -5.15
C SER A 206 -4.43 12.48 -3.68
N THR A 207 -3.23 12.41 -3.13
CA THR A 207 -2.92 13.00 -1.83
C THR A 207 -1.72 13.90 -2.02
N ILE A 208 -1.64 14.97 -1.24
CA ILE A 208 -0.56 15.94 -1.31
C ILE A 208 0.06 16.12 0.06
N TRP A 209 1.31 16.57 0.08
CA TRP A 209 1.95 17.17 1.23
C TRP A 209 1.59 18.65 1.24
N ALA A 210 0.93 19.11 2.31
CA ALA A 210 0.60 20.52 2.51
C ALA A 210 1.41 21.09 3.68
N ALA A 211 2.06 22.22 3.45
CA ALA A 211 2.82 22.93 4.47
C ALA A 211 1.88 23.57 5.51
N GLY A 212 2.34 23.59 6.77
CA GLY A 212 1.61 24.21 7.87
C GLY A 212 2.43 24.37 9.13
N THR A 213 1.79 24.94 10.15
CA THR A 213 2.36 25.15 11.49
C THR A 213 1.56 24.37 12.51
N VAL A 214 2.24 23.63 13.39
CA VAL A 214 1.59 22.97 14.54
C VAL A 214 1.07 24.04 15.50
N ILE A 215 -0.24 24.04 15.78
CA ILE A 215 -0.89 25.04 16.65
C ILE A 215 -1.38 24.47 17.98
N ASP A 216 -1.64 23.16 18.05
CA ASP A 216 -1.96 22.46 19.30
C ASP A 216 -1.23 21.10 19.27
N VAL A 217 -0.63 20.71 20.40
CA VAL A 217 -0.13 19.34 20.64
C VAL A 217 -1.08 18.64 21.61
N ASP A 218 -1.37 17.35 21.37
CA ASP A 218 -2.28 16.55 22.19
C ASP A 218 -3.68 17.17 22.31
N ARG A 219 -4.21 17.63 21.17
CA ARG A 219 -5.52 18.26 21.08
C ARG A 219 -6.61 17.31 21.56
N CYS A 220 -7.24 17.63 22.69
CA CYS A 220 -8.40 16.91 23.20
C CYS A 220 -9.61 17.10 22.27
N LEU A 221 -10.26 15.99 21.93
CA LEU A 221 -11.46 15.93 21.08
C LEU A 221 -12.68 15.35 21.82
N GLU A 222 -12.62 15.18 23.14
CA GLU A 222 -13.65 14.48 23.92
C GLU A 222 -15.07 15.01 23.69
N SER A 223 -15.26 16.34 23.72
CA SER A 223 -16.56 16.97 23.52
C SER A 223 -17.11 16.69 22.12
N ASP A 224 -16.30 16.90 21.08
CA ASP A 224 -16.71 16.66 19.69
C ASP A 224 -16.95 15.17 19.43
N ALA A 225 -16.12 14.31 20.03
CA ALA A 225 -16.17 12.88 19.85
C ALA A 225 -17.40 12.25 20.50
N SER A 226 -17.75 12.70 21.70
CA SER A 226 -18.97 12.28 22.40
C SER A 226 -20.23 12.65 21.63
N ALA A 227 -20.23 13.80 20.95
CA ALA A 227 -21.35 14.21 20.09
C ALA A 227 -21.47 13.35 18.82
N LEU A 228 -20.36 12.96 18.20
CA LEU A 228 -20.35 12.27 16.91
C LEU A 228 -20.43 10.73 17.00
N ILE A 229 -19.90 10.16 18.08
CA ILE A 229 -19.81 8.71 18.32
C ILE A 229 -20.09 8.46 19.82
N PRO A 230 -21.35 8.64 20.26
CA PRO A 230 -21.71 8.57 21.67
C PRO A 230 -21.56 7.17 22.28
N GLU A 231 -21.45 6.12 21.46
CA GLU A 231 -21.33 4.73 21.93
C GLU A 231 -19.92 4.34 22.37
N ARG A 232 -18.91 5.22 22.14
CA ARG A 232 -17.52 4.99 22.54
C ARG A 232 -17.18 5.85 23.75
N ASP A 233 -16.47 5.26 24.71
CA ASP A 233 -15.87 6.01 25.81
C ASP A 233 -14.69 6.84 25.28
N TRP A 234 -14.81 8.15 25.43
CA TRP A 234 -13.82 9.14 25.00
C TRP A 234 -13.06 9.76 26.18
N THR A 235 -13.21 9.20 27.38
CA THR A 235 -12.47 9.69 28.53
C THR A 235 -10.99 9.31 28.46
N GLY A 236 -10.14 10.15 29.05
CA GLY A 236 -8.70 9.90 29.17
C GLY A 236 -7.89 10.19 27.90
N GLU A 237 -6.81 9.45 27.69
CA GLU A 237 -5.83 9.74 26.63
C GLU A 237 -6.30 9.33 25.21
N GLY A 238 -7.28 8.42 25.11
CA GLY A 238 -7.75 7.88 23.83
C GLY A 238 -8.51 8.85 22.92
N CYS A 239 -8.79 10.08 23.39
CA CYS A 239 -9.48 11.13 22.65
C CYS A 239 -8.58 12.27 22.17
N LYS A 240 -7.26 12.16 22.35
CA LYS A 240 -6.32 13.21 21.95
C LYS A 240 -5.74 12.95 20.56
N ALA A 241 -5.91 13.91 19.65
CA ALA A 241 -5.16 13.93 18.40
C ALA A 241 -3.73 14.46 18.66
N PRO A 242 -2.68 13.76 18.21
CA PRO A 242 -1.30 14.20 18.40
C PRO A 242 -1.04 15.66 18.03
N TYR A 243 -1.58 16.13 16.90
CA TYR A 243 -1.37 17.49 16.44
C TYR A 243 -2.62 18.07 15.81
N ARG A 244 -2.80 19.38 16.02
CA ARG A 244 -3.61 20.23 15.14
C ARG A 244 -2.67 21.16 14.39
N VAL A 245 -2.82 21.20 13.07
CA VAL A 245 -1.94 21.98 12.18
C VAL A 245 -2.77 23.01 11.44
N GLN A 246 -2.34 24.27 11.46
CA GLN A 246 -2.83 25.32 10.60
C GLN A 246 -2.05 25.25 9.28
N LEU A 247 -2.73 24.86 8.21
CA LEU A 247 -2.12 24.83 6.88
C LEU A 247 -1.98 26.25 6.33
N ASP A 248 -0.97 26.45 5.48
CA ASP A 248 -0.69 27.75 4.85
C ASP A 248 -1.83 28.19 3.91
N ALA A 249 -2.59 27.24 3.39
CA ALA A 249 -3.81 27.49 2.62
C ALA A 249 -5.00 27.99 3.47
N GLY A 250 -4.82 28.19 4.78
CA GLY A 250 -5.81 28.80 5.68
C GLY A 250 -6.73 27.82 6.40
N CYS A 251 -6.76 26.54 6.03
CA CYS A 251 -7.55 25.52 6.72
C CYS A 251 -6.77 24.83 7.86
N LYS A 252 -7.48 24.14 8.75
CA LYS A 252 -6.91 23.39 9.88
C LYS A 252 -7.10 21.90 9.68
N VAL A 253 -6.08 21.11 10.02
CA VAL A 253 -6.15 19.65 9.99
C VAL A 253 -5.77 19.04 11.34
N LEU A 254 -6.35 17.88 11.62
CA LEU A 254 -6.03 17.04 12.75
C LEU A 254 -5.19 15.87 12.25
N VAL A 255 -4.03 15.69 12.87
CA VAL A 255 -3.14 14.57 12.63
C VAL A 255 -3.47 13.51 13.66
N HIS A 256 -4.12 12.42 13.25
CA HIS A 256 -4.63 11.40 14.17
C HIS A 256 -3.54 10.49 14.74
N ARG A 257 -2.36 10.41 14.11
CA ARG A 257 -1.21 9.62 14.57
C ARG A 257 0.10 10.33 14.29
N ASP A 258 1.04 10.20 15.23
CA ASP A 258 2.39 10.73 15.06
C ASP A 258 3.27 9.76 14.25
N GLU A 259 2.93 9.60 12.98
CA GLU A 259 3.61 8.67 12.07
C GLU A 259 4.17 9.42 10.86
N HIS A 260 5.31 8.96 10.34
CA HIS A 260 6.05 9.67 9.29
C HIS A 260 5.31 9.72 7.94
N TRP A 261 4.33 8.86 7.71
CA TRP A 261 3.50 8.90 6.52
C TRP A 261 2.36 9.93 6.61
N LEU A 262 2.07 10.50 7.78
CA LEU A 262 1.02 11.52 7.96
C LEU A 262 1.60 12.92 8.15
N ILE A 263 2.69 13.03 8.91
CA ILE A 263 3.33 14.30 9.25
C ILE A 263 4.84 14.18 9.21
N ARG A 264 5.48 15.13 8.54
CA ARG A 264 6.93 15.23 8.35
C ARG A 264 7.42 16.64 8.66
N ASP A 265 8.72 16.75 8.93
CA ASP A 265 9.39 18.04 9.06
C ASP A 265 9.48 18.72 7.69
N LEU A 266 9.02 19.97 7.60
CA LEU A 266 8.94 20.69 6.33
C LEU A 266 10.33 20.89 5.68
N ARG A 267 11.41 20.91 6.49
CA ARG A 267 12.79 21.02 5.99
C ARG A 267 13.21 19.82 5.14
N PHE A 268 12.59 18.67 5.37
CA PHE A 268 12.92 17.41 4.70
C PHE A 268 11.85 16.96 3.69
N GLN A 269 10.62 17.43 3.85
CA GLN A 269 9.51 17.15 2.95
C GLN A 269 8.87 18.47 2.53
N PRO A 270 9.16 18.97 1.32
CA PRO A 270 8.44 20.13 0.79
C PRO A 270 6.97 19.79 0.54
N ASP A 271 6.17 20.83 0.39
CA ASP A 271 4.81 20.73 -0.12
C ASP A 271 4.79 20.25 -1.59
N GLY A 272 3.65 19.68 -1.99
CA GLY A 272 3.46 19.15 -3.35
C GLY A 272 2.91 17.74 -3.38
N SER A 273 3.12 17.02 -4.48
CA SER A 273 2.57 15.67 -4.65
C SER A 273 3.10 14.70 -3.59
N ARG A 274 2.21 13.88 -3.02
CA ARG A 274 2.57 12.75 -2.17
C ARG A 274 2.78 11.47 -2.99
N GLN A 275 2.73 11.53 -4.31
CA GLN A 275 3.04 10.39 -5.18
C GLN A 275 4.50 10.40 -5.60
N VAL A 276 5.13 9.23 -5.62
CA VAL A 276 6.44 9.00 -6.25
C VAL A 276 6.28 8.70 -7.74
N ALA A 277 7.39 8.65 -8.48
CA ALA A 277 7.38 8.13 -9.85
C ALA A 277 6.75 6.73 -9.87
N GLY A 278 5.80 6.48 -10.77
CA GLY A 278 5.01 5.24 -10.79
C GLY A 278 3.69 5.31 -10.00
N GLY A 279 3.32 6.47 -9.46
CA GLY A 279 1.98 6.71 -8.88
C GLY A 279 1.76 6.17 -7.47
N ARG A 280 2.72 5.44 -6.90
CA ARG A 280 2.67 4.98 -5.49
C ARG A 280 2.74 6.16 -4.54
N ARG A 281 2.17 6.04 -3.34
CA ARG A 281 2.27 7.10 -2.31
C ARG A 281 3.63 7.04 -1.61
N CYS A 282 4.18 8.21 -1.27
CA CYS A 282 5.46 8.34 -0.58
C CYS A 282 5.31 7.99 0.91
N LEU A 283 5.31 6.70 1.22
CA LEU A 283 5.16 6.15 2.58
C LEU A 283 6.50 5.79 3.24
N ALA A 284 7.62 5.86 2.49
CA ALA A 284 8.94 5.51 2.98
C ALA A 284 9.35 6.31 4.24
N ARG A 285 9.92 5.60 5.21
CA ARG A 285 10.47 6.21 6.44
C ARG A 285 11.79 6.89 6.17
N LEU A 286 12.67 6.19 5.46
CA LEU A 286 13.98 6.66 5.06
C LEU A 286 13.87 7.24 3.66
N LYS A 287 14.49 8.40 3.43
CA LYS A 287 14.52 9.03 2.10
C LYS A 287 15.92 9.53 1.82
N ARG A 288 16.51 9.08 0.71
CA ARG A 288 17.74 9.65 0.17
C ARG A 288 17.43 10.94 -0.57
N ARG A 289 18.29 11.96 -0.42
CA ARG A 289 18.24 13.17 -1.25
C ARG A 289 19.63 13.72 -1.51
N ALA A 290 19.80 14.30 -2.69
CA ALA A 290 20.96 15.12 -3.03
C ALA A 290 20.78 16.52 -2.45
N LEU A 291 21.88 17.08 -1.94
CA LEU A 291 22.00 18.47 -1.50
C LEU A 291 22.50 19.35 -2.66
N ALA A 292 22.42 20.67 -2.50
CA ALA A 292 22.79 21.63 -3.54
C ALA A 292 24.29 21.60 -3.91
N ASP A 293 25.14 21.08 -3.02
CA ASP A 293 26.58 20.91 -3.20
C ASP A 293 26.96 19.54 -3.82
N GLY A 294 25.97 18.70 -4.15
CA GLY A 294 26.17 17.35 -4.68
C GLY A 294 26.40 16.29 -3.62
N GLN A 295 26.44 16.63 -2.32
CA GLN A 295 26.47 15.63 -1.25
C GLN A 295 25.12 14.92 -1.13
N TRP A 296 25.13 13.71 -0.59
CA TRP A 296 23.92 12.92 -0.37
C TRP A 296 23.68 12.71 1.12
N GLU A 297 22.40 12.72 1.51
CA GLU A 297 21.99 12.35 2.85
C GLU A 297 20.78 11.41 2.85
N VAL A 298 20.71 10.55 3.86
CA VAL A 298 19.52 9.77 4.23
C VAL A 298 18.82 10.49 5.36
N VAL A 299 17.58 10.89 5.12
CA VAL A 299 16.68 11.45 6.13
C VAL A 299 15.83 10.32 6.71
N ASP A 300 15.83 10.18 8.04
CA ASP A 300 14.82 9.40 8.75
C ASP A 300 13.67 10.31 9.19
N HIS A 301 12.55 10.22 8.49
CA HIS A 301 11.38 11.05 8.78
C HIS A 301 10.75 10.74 10.15
N THR A 302 11.02 9.58 10.77
CA THR A 302 10.59 9.30 12.14
C THR A 302 11.46 10.03 13.15
N THR A 303 12.78 9.96 13.04
CA THR A 303 13.67 10.59 14.04
C THR A 303 13.99 12.05 13.73
N ARG A 304 13.60 12.56 12.55
CA ARG A 304 13.93 13.90 12.04
C ARG A 304 15.45 14.14 11.93
N LYS A 305 16.23 13.07 11.79
CA LYS A 305 17.68 13.13 11.64
C LYS A 305 18.07 12.91 10.19
N ALA A 306 19.02 13.69 9.71
CA ALA A 306 19.69 13.48 8.44
C ALA A 306 21.12 13.00 8.70
N ARG A 307 21.62 12.09 7.86
CA ARG A 307 22.98 11.55 7.93
C ARG A 307 23.56 11.51 6.54
N ALA A 308 24.81 11.94 6.39
CA ALA A 308 25.54 11.82 5.12
C ALA A 308 25.58 10.36 4.66
N CYS A 309 25.47 10.13 3.35
CA CYS A 309 25.60 8.82 2.73
C CYS A 309 26.31 8.93 1.37
N ALA A 310 26.73 7.78 0.83
CA ALA A 310 27.18 7.69 -0.54
C ALA A 310 26.02 8.00 -1.52
N PRO A 311 26.31 8.51 -2.73
CA PRO A 311 25.34 8.56 -3.82
C PRO A 311 24.74 7.17 -4.07
N PRO A 312 23.49 7.07 -4.55
CA PRO A 312 22.97 5.80 -5.04
C PRO A 312 23.90 5.31 -6.16
N GLU A 313 24.40 4.08 -6.02
CA GLU A 313 25.12 3.42 -7.10
C GLU A 313 24.14 3.27 -8.27
N SER A 314 24.55 3.57 -9.50
CA SER A 314 23.61 3.73 -10.61
C SER A 314 22.91 2.45 -11.04
N ASP A 315 23.23 1.30 -10.44
CA ASP A 315 23.03 0.03 -11.11
C ASP A 315 21.93 -0.86 -10.53
N ASP A 316 21.61 -0.90 -9.24
CA ASP A 316 20.67 -1.94 -8.76
C ASP A 316 20.02 -1.60 -7.42
N ASP A 317 18.89 -0.88 -7.42
CA ASP A 317 17.95 -0.89 -6.30
C ASP A 317 16.54 -0.55 -6.83
N GLU A 318 16.00 -1.41 -7.70
CA GLU A 318 14.55 -1.59 -7.68
C GLU A 318 14.21 -2.20 -6.31
N GLU A 319 13.89 -1.33 -5.34
CA GLU A 319 13.41 -1.71 -4.01
C GLU A 319 12.28 -2.75 -4.16
N THR A 320 12.64 -4.02 -3.99
CA THR A 320 11.70 -5.12 -3.78
C THR A 320 11.07 -4.91 -2.40
N ASP A 321 9.92 -4.22 -2.39
CA ASP A 321 8.99 -4.13 -1.25
C ASP A 321 8.27 -5.46 -0.97
#